data_AF-A0A2E8CBM0-F1
#
_entry.id   AF-A0A2E8CBM0-F1
#
_cell.length_a   1.000
_cell.length_b   1.000
_cell.length_c   1.000
_cell.angle_alpha   90.00
_cell.angle_beta   90.00
_cell.angle_gamma   90.00
#
_symmetry.space_group_name_H-M   'P 1'
#
loop_
_entity.id
_entity.type
_entity.pdbx_description
1 polymer ?
#
loop_
_entity_poly.entity_id
_entity_poly.type
_entity_poly.pdbx_seq_one_letter_code
_entity_poly.pdbx_strand_id
1 'polypeptide(L)'
;MGGLLDKANATKTETVDEVEVTVKVKTKPASADVKSSSKPSSSSSSAPKQNPELAMKLNIAGWVAIVVGGILALQGGGMGILVVMGVLLVGIGLIVQSERLAEGDMNVVKLGLSIFVAVIVAAGPYAALVLVPADSSMALTEIAINEDADEITFYVRGSFDSATATISLDGETVWSDTLTLSNDRAKFKAPLSAFFDGNSQDYRLASMNSYLIEVASNDDQTASSEITPSLMNREILNSGARISEVLKTETSGTTTTTSVDGLIVESIMGMFAPGEGPQDNGEHSMTNLGLTPVSSDYTMQLRIKKSGSTEYSSPIITVDGLDATWTSAVSGSKSGKTNGWLGLPGTATDSLNTEYIQKDSFYDGAGCYTFEIVITNDFYAGMTDSGSSATGIMVSSNSWELDFNADSNQRTMEVC
;
A
#
# COMPACT_ATOMS: atom_id res chain seq x y z
N MET A 1 -10.05 -29.63 43.05
CA MET A 1 -9.26 -30.87 42.81
C MET A 1 -9.02 -30.94 41.32
N GLY A 2 -7.82 -30.91 40.74
CA GLY A 2 -6.45 -30.83 41.22
C GLY A 2 -5.51 -31.05 40.02
N GLY A 3 -4.39 -30.33 39.98
CA GLY A 3 -3.18 -30.62 39.19
C GLY A 3 -3.27 -30.32 37.68
N LEU A 4 -2.23 -29.87 36.99
CA LEU A 4 -0.81 -29.72 37.35
C LEU A 4 -0.18 -28.75 36.34
N LEU A 5 0.44 -27.69 36.85
CA LEU A 5 1.54 -27.02 36.16
C LEU A 5 2.82 -27.86 36.38
N ASP A 6 3.84 -27.59 35.55
CA ASP A 6 5.21 -28.10 35.53
C ASP A 6 5.50 -29.38 34.72
N LYS A 7 6.23 -29.20 33.59
CA LYS A 7 7.69 -29.42 33.55
C LYS A 7 8.34 -29.13 32.18
N ALA A 8 9.42 -28.33 32.23
CA ALA A 8 10.66 -28.34 31.42
C ALA A 8 10.55 -28.22 29.89
N ASN A 9 11.03 -27.15 29.26
CA ASN A 9 12.44 -26.79 28.99
C ASN A 9 13.25 -27.91 28.27
N ALA A 10 13.42 -27.77 26.96
CA ALA A 10 14.53 -28.38 26.22
C ALA A 10 14.76 -27.63 24.88
N THR A 11 15.85 -26.87 24.86
CA THR A 11 16.57 -26.33 23.70
C THR A 11 16.85 -27.40 22.64
N LYS A 12 16.64 -27.10 21.35
CA LYS A 12 17.37 -27.72 20.23
C LYS A 12 17.61 -26.74 19.09
N THR A 13 18.89 -26.52 18.84
CA THR A 13 19.53 -25.93 17.67
C THR A 13 19.71 -27.02 16.61
N GLU A 14 19.16 -26.90 15.41
CA GLU A 14 19.55 -27.64 14.18
C GLU A 14 19.17 -26.74 12.98
N THR A 15 20.13 -26.04 12.38
CA THR A 15 20.85 -26.34 11.13
C THR A 15 20.02 -26.20 9.85
N VAL A 16 20.53 -25.30 9.00
CA VAL A 16 20.14 -24.96 7.64
C VAL A 16 20.32 -26.18 6.74
N ASP A 17 19.27 -26.58 6.02
CA ASP A 17 19.39 -27.46 4.86
C ASP A 17 18.83 -26.79 3.61
N GLU A 18 19.69 -26.84 2.59
CA GLU A 18 19.63 -26.31 1.24
C GLU A 18 18.55 -27.03 0.41
N VAL A 19 17.64 -26.28 -0.22
CA VAL A 19 16.64 -26.86 -1.13
C VAL A 19 17.11 -26.71 -2.58
N GLU A 20 17.65 -27.81 -3.10
CA GLU A 20 17.96 -28.04 -4.51
C GLU A 20 16.64 -28.23 -5.30
N VAL A 21 16.33 -27.35 -6.26
CA VAL A 21 15.19 -27.53 -7.19
C VAL A 21 15.71 -27.87 -8.57
N THR A 22 15.62 -29.17 -8.90
CA THR A 22 15.90 -29.73 -10.23
C THR A 22 14.67 -29.61 -11.14
N VAL A 23 14.76 -28.80 -12.20
CA VAL A 23 13.69 -28.69 -13.22
C VAL A 23 13.92 -29.69 -14.36
N LYS A 24 12.95 -30.58 -14.54
CA LYS A 24 12.86 -31.58 -15.62
C LYS A 24 12.61 -30.91 -16.98
N VAL A 25 13.52 -31.13 -17.93
CA VAL A 25 13.33 -30.82 -19.36
C VAL A 25 12.45 -31.88 -20.01
N LYS A 26 11.40 -31.46 -20.72
CA LYS A 26 10.55 -32.32 -21.58
C LYS A 26 10.84 -32.00 -23.05
N THR A 27 11.20 -33.02 -23.82
CA THR A 27 11.66 -32.94 -25.21
C THR A 27 10.57 -33.30 -26.24
N LYS A 28 10.66 -32.62 -27.41
CA LYS A 28 10.25 -33.00 -28.79
C LYS A 28 8.76 -32.97 -29.18
N PRO A 29 8.39 -32.89 -30.51
CA PRO A 29 9.23 -32.82 -31.71
C PRO A 29 8.80 -31.83 -32.83
N ALA A 30 9.72 -31.71 -33.81
CA ALA A 30 9.60 -31.04 -35.10
C ALA A 30 8.78 -31.84 -36.14
N SER A 31 8.20 -31.14 -37.11
CA SER A 31 7.90 -31.56 -38.49
C SER A 31 7.52 -30.30 -39.29
N ALA A 32 7.66 -30.17 -40.60
CA ALA A 32 8.42 -30.84 -41.67
C ALA A 32 8.04 -30.08 -42.97
N ASP A 33 8.80 -30.36 -44.03
CA ASP A 33 8.50 -30.15 -45.46
C ASP A 33 8.74 -28.77 -46.10
N VAL A 34 9.46 -28.56 -47.23
CA VAL A 34 10.16 -29.33 -48.31
C VAL A 34 9.66 -28.86 -49.69
N LYS A 35 10.62 -28.60 -50.60
CA LYS A 35 10.62 -28.58 -52.09
C LYS A 35 10.81 -27.20 -52.75
N SER A 36 11.50 -27.04 -53.89
CA SER A 36 12.50 -27.82 -54.67
C SER A 36 12.63 -27.16 -56.07
N SER A 37 13.80 -27.35 -56.71
CA SER A 37 14.15 -27.19 -58.14
C SER A 37 14.67 -25.80 -58.55
N SER A 38 15.70 -25.63 -59.38
CA SER A 38 16.52 -26.54 -60.21
C SER A 38 17.86 -25.86 -60.58
N LYS A 39 18.92 -26.66 -60.79
CA LYS A 39 20.23 -26.32 -61.42
C LYS A 39 20.16 -26.68 -62.92
N PRO A 40 21.05 -26.25 -63.86
CA PRO A 40 22.52 -26.33 -63.72
C PRO A 40 23.40 -25.23 -64.40
N SER A 41 24.60 -25.03 -63.81
CA SER A 41 25.97 -24.82 -64.40
C SER A 41 26.18 -23.85 -65.60
N SER A 42 27.20 -22.99 -65.68
CA SER A 42 28.58 -23.04 -65.19
C SER A 42 29.31 -21.70 -65.43
N SER A 43 30.22 -21.33 -64.54
CA SER A 43 31.59 -20.83 -64.79
C SER A 43 32.05 -19.92 -63.64
N SER A 44 33.21 -20.26 -63.12
CA SER A 44 33.80 -19.80 -61.87
C SER A 44 34.67 -18.57 -62.06
N SER A 45 34.34 -17.48 -61.37
CA SER A 45 35.32 -16.62 -60.71
C SER A 45 34.68 -16.13 -59.40
N SER A 46 35.44 -16.25 -58.32
CA SER A 46 34.97 -16.39 -56.94
C SER A 46 34.25 -15.15 -56.37
N ALA A 47 32.92 -15.24 -56.22
CA ALA A 47 32.17 -14.44 -55.26
C ALA A 47 32.48 -14.89 -53.81
N PRO A 48 32.45 -14.00 -52.80
CA PRO A 48 32.75 -14.38 -51.42
C PRO A 48 31.78 -15.49 -50.97
N LYS A 49 32.33 -16.59 -50.44
CA LYS A 49 31.52 -17.60 -49.76
C LYS A 49 30.87 -16.94 -48.54
N GLN A 50 29.59 -16.58 -48.65
CA GLN A 50 28.77 -16.30 -47.47
C GLN A 50 28.83 -17.53 -46.57
N ASN A 51 29.30 -17.35 -45.35
CA ASN A 51 29.50 -18.41 -44.38
C ASN A 51 28.49 -18.22 -43.24
N PRO A 52 27.24 -18.69 -43.42
CA PRO A 52 26.14 -18.42 -42.48
C PRO A 52 26.40 -19.04 -41.10
N GLU A 53 27.14 -20.15 -41.04
CA GLU A 53 27.51 -20.77 -39.76
C GLU A 53 28.50 -19.93 -38.97
N LEU A 54 29.48 -19.33 -39.65
CA LEU A 54 30.46 -18.43 -39.05
C LEU A 54 29.80 -17.11 -38.64
N ALA A 55 28.89 -16.57 -39.46
CA ALA A 55 28.11 -15.39 -39.11
C ALA A 55 27.29 -15.60 -37.84
N MET A 56 26.58 -16.74 -37.71
CA MET A 56 25.81 -17.06 -36.51
C MET A 56 26.70 -17.17 -35.27
N LYS A 57 27.87 -17.83 -35.38
CA LYS A 57 28.85 -17.97 -34.29
C LYS A 57 29.40 -16.62 -33.84
N LEU A 58 29.69 -15.70 -34.77
CA LEU A 58 30.16 -14.36 -34.47
C LEU A 58 29.09 -13.50 -33.81
N ASN A 59 27.83 -13.63 -34.22
CA ASN A 59 26.72 -12.89 -33.59
C ASN A 59 26.53 -13.32 -32.13
N ILE A 60 26.52 -14.63 -31.86
CA ILE A 60 26.44 -15.18 -30.50
C ILE A 60 27.65 -14.73 -29.67
N ALA A 61 28.86 -14.84 -30.21
CA ALA A 61 30.08 -14.40 -29.52
C ALA A 61 30.05 -12.89 -29.19
N GLY A 62 29.50 -12.07 -30.09
CA GLY A 62 29.33 -10.64 -29.88
C GLY A 62 28.39 -10.32 -28.71
N TRP A 63 27.24 -10.99 -28.62
CA TRP A 63 26.32 -10.82 -27.49
C TRP A 63 26.89 -11.35 -26.17
N VAL A 64 27.59 -12.50 -26.19
CA VAL A 64 28.29 -13.02 -25.00
C VAL A 64 29.33 -12.02 -24.51
N ALA A 65 30.11 -11.41 -25.41
CA ALA A 65 31.06 -10.37 -25.05
C ALA A 65 30.38 -9.15 -24.43
N ILE A 66 29.25 -8.69 -24.98
CA ILE A 66 28.48 -7.55 -24.42
C ILE A 66 27.96 -7.88 -23.01
N VAL A 67 27.43 -9.08 -22.80
CA VAL A 67 26.95 -9.51 -21.47
C VAL A 67 28.10 -9.59 -20.46
N VAL A 68 29.23 -10.17 -20.86
CA VAL A 68 30.44 -10.19 -20.01
C VAL A 68 30.93 -8.77 -19.72
N GLY A 69 30.89 -7.87 -20.69
CA GLY A 69 31.20 -6.45 -20.51
C GLY A 69 30.25 -5.78 -19.50
N GLY A 70 28.95 -6.09 -19.55
CA GLY A 70 27.97 -5.62 -18.57
C GLY A 70 28.21 -6.16 -17.15
N ILE A 71 28.65 -7.41 -17.01
CA ILE A 71 29.00 -8.00 -15.70
C ILE A 71 30.31 -7.38 -15.17
N LEU A 72 31.31 -7.17 -16.02
CA LEU A 72 32.57 -6.52 -15.64
C LEU A 72 32.33 -5.04 -15.26
N ALA A 73 31.35 -4.37 -15.87
CA ALA A 73 30.93 -3.04 -15.48
C ALA A 73 30.40 -2.96 -14.05
N LEU A 74 29.87 -4.06 -13.50
CA LEU A 74 29.40 -4.13 -12.11
C LEU A 74 30.54 -4.27 -11.09
N GLN A 75 31.76 -4.65 -11.50
CA GLN A 75 32.88 -4.92 -10.58
C GLN A 75 33.63 -3.65 -10.12
N GLY A 76 33.40 -2.48 -10.73
CA GLY A 76 33.96 -1.19 -10.32
C GLY A 76 35.47 -1.01 -10.55
N GLY A 77 35.95 0.25 -10.45
CA GLY A 77 37.37 0.63 -10.53
C GLY A 77 37.82 1.35 -11.81
N GLY A 78 38.83 2.23 -11.71
CA GLY A 78 39.30 3.09 -12.83
C GLY A 78 39.87 2.35 -14.05
N MET A 79 40.34 1.12 -13.87
CA MET A 79 40.75 0.22 -14.97
C MET A 79 39.57 -0.54 -15.59
N GLY A 80 38.44 -0.65 -14.87
CA GLY A 80 37.25 -1.38 -15.29
C GLY A 80 36.58 -0.76 -16.50
N ILE A 81 36.48 0.57 -16.57
CA ILE A 81 35.84 1.26 -17.71
C ILE A 81 36.61 1.06 -19.02
N LEU A 82 37.94 1.05 -18.98
CA LEU A 82 38.78 0.81 -20.15
C LEU A 82 38.64 -0.64 -20.65
N VAL A 83 38.55 -1.60 -19.72
CA VAL A 83 38.30 -3.01 -20.04
C VAL A 83 36.91 -3.20 -20.63
N VAL A 84 35.88 -2.57 -20.05
CA VAL A 84 34.49 -2.62 -20.54
C VAL A 84 34.40 -2.01 -21.95
N MET A 85 35.03 -0.87 -22.19
CA MET A 85 35.09 -0.26 -23.53
C MET A 85 35.80 -1.17 -24.54
N GLY A 86 36.90 -1.81 -24.14
CA GLY A 86 37.59 -2.79 -24.99
C GLY A 86 36.71 -3.99 -25.35
N VAL A 87 36.01 -4.56 -24.36
CA VAL A 87 35.11 -5.70 -24.56
C VAL A 87 33.88 -5.33 -25.41
N LEU A 88 33.33 -4.11 -25.24
CA LEU A 88 32.24 -3.61 -26.07
C LEU A 88 32.66 -3.38 -27.51
N LEU A 89 33.83 -2.80 -27.76
CA LEU A 89 34.36 -2.62 -29.10
C LEU A 89 34.55 -3.96 -29.80
N VAL A 90 35.02 -4.97 -29.08
CA VAL A 90 35.13 -6.34 -29.59
C VAL A 90 33.74 -6.94 -29.85
N GLY A 91 32.80 -6.83 -28.93
CA GLY A 91 31.43 -7.34 -29.08
C GLY A 91 30.68 -6.71 -30.26
N ILE A 92 30.71 -5.38 -30.37
CA ILE A 92 30.13 -4.63 -31.50
C ILE A 92 30.85 -5.00 -32.80
N GLY A 93 32.18 -5.09 -32.79
CA GLY A 93 32.96 -5.50 -33.96
C GLY A 93 32.59 -6.90 -34.46
N LEU A 94 32.32 -7.85 -33.55
CA LEU A 94 31.86 -9.20 -33.89
C LEU A 94 30.43 -9.19 -34.47
N ILE A 95 29.53 -8.36 -33.95
CA ILE A 95 28.16 -8.21 -34.49
C ILE A 95 28.21 -7.59 -35.89
N VAL A 96 28.98 -6.51 -36.09
CA VAL A 96 29.15 -5.87 -37.41
C VAL A 96 29.70 -6.86 -38.44
N GLN A 97 30.72 -7.64 -38.07
CA GLN A 97 31.30 -8.64 -38.95
C GLN A 97 30.34 -9.81 -39.21
N SER A 98 29.49 -10.17 -38.23
CA SER A 98 28.45 -11.18 -38.41
C SER A 98 27.44 -10.78 -39.49
N GLU A 99 26.97 -9.52 -39.48
CA GLU A 99 25.99 -9.04 -40.46
C GLU A 99 26.60 -8.93 -41.86
N ARG A 100 27.86 -8.45 -41.95
CA ARG A 100 28.60 -8.43 -43.22
C ARG A 100 28.78 -9.81 -43.84
N LEU A 101 28.95 -10.85 -43.02
CA LEU A 101 29.12 -12.23 -43.46
C LEU A 101 27.80 -12.94 -43.78
N ALA A 102 26.69 -12.54 -43.15
CA ALA A 102 25.38 -13.15 -43.32
C ALA A 102 24.65 -12.62 -44.57
N GLU A 103 24.61 -11.31 -44.77
CA GLU A 103 23.66 -10.69 -45.71
C GLU A 103 24.34 -9.97 -46.87
N GLY A 104 25.67 -9.79 -46.83
CA GLY A 104 26.46 -9.13 -47.89
C GLY A 104 26.26 -7.61 -47.99
N ASP A 105 25.09 -7.10 -47.56
CA ASP A 105 24.79 -5.68 -47.41
C ASP A 105 24.32 -5.40 -45.97
N MET A 106 24.78 -4.30 -45.39
CA MET A 106 24.64 -4.01 -43.96
C MET A 106 23.32 -3.28 -43.68
N ASN A 107 22.43 -3.88 -42.88
CA ASN A 107 21.20 -3.22 -42.44
C ASN A 107 21.52 -2.19 -41.33
N VAL A 108 21.81 -0.96 -41.74
CA VAL A 108 22.21 0.16 -40.87
C VAL A 108 21.22 0.43 -39.74
N VAL A 109 19.92 0.16 -39.95
CA VAL A 109 18.87 0.36 -38.94
C VAL A 109 18.96 -0.69 -37.83
N LYS A 110 19.13 -1.97 -38.20
CA LYS A 110 19.27 -3.08 -37.25
C LYS A 110 20.58 -3.00 -36.48
N LEU A 111 21.66 -2.59 -37.15
CA LEU A 111 22.94 -2.34 -36.53
C LEU A 111 22.87 -1.15 -35.55
N GLY A 112 22.23 -0.05 -35.95
CA GLY A 112 22.04 1.11 -35.07
C GLY A 112 21.26 0.78 -33.80
N LEU A 113 20.19 -0.02 -33.92
CA LEU A 113 19.39 -0.46 -32.78
C LEU A 113 20.19 -1.39 -31.84
N SER A 114 20.96 -2.33 -32.38
CA SER A 114 21.78 -3.24 -31.56
C SER A 114 22.91 -2.52 -30.83
N ILE A 115 23.57 -1.55 -31.47
CA ILE A 115 24.58 -0.69 -30.83
C ILE A 115 23.93 0.15 -29.72
N PHE A 116 22.76 0.74 -29.97
CA PHE A 116 22.04 1.52 -28.97
C PHE A 116 21.68 0.69 -27.73
N VAL A 117 21.16 -0.54 -27.92
CA VAL A 117 20.88 -1.47 -26.82
C VAL A 117 22.16 -1.89 -26.08
N ALA A 118 23.26 -2.16 -26.80
CA ALA A 118 24.54 -2.50 -26.20
C ALA A 118 25.10 -1.37 -25.32
N VAL A 119 24.95 -0.12 -25.76
CA VAL A 119 25.33 1.06 -24.98
C VAL A 119 24.47 1.20 -23.73
N ILE A 120 23.14 0.99 -23.80
CA ILE A 120 22.27 1.03 -22.62
C ILE A 120 22.65 -0.06 -21.61
N VAL A 121 22.86 -1.30 -22.07
CA VAL A 121 23.23 -2.42 -21.20
C VAL A 121 24.58 -2.18 -20.52
N ALA A 122 25.53 -1.56 -21.22
CA ALA A 122 26.84 -1.23 -20.66
C ALA A 122 26.82 0.00 -19.75
N ALA A 123 26.06 1.04 -20.10
CA ALA A 123 26.01 2.30 -19.38
C ALA A 123 25.04 2.26 -18.19
N GLY A 124 24.03 1.39 -18.21
CA GLY A 124 23.03 1.24 -17.14
C GLY A 124 23.64 1.08 -15.75
N PRO A 125 24.61 0.16 -15.56
CA PRO A 125 25.34 0.04 -14.30
C PRO A 125 26.07 1.32 -13.87
N TYR A 126 26.66 2.08 -14.80
CA TYR A 126 27.38 3.33 -14.50
C TYR A 126 26.43 4.51 -14.25
N ALA A 127 25.27 4.56 -14.90
CA ALA A 127 24.25 5.56 -14.62
C ALA A 127 23.71 5.42 -13.18
N ALA A 128 23.59 4.19 -12.68
CA ALA A 128 23.26 3.93 -11.28
C ALA A 128 24.40 4.36 -10.32
N LEU A 129 25.67 4.16 -10.68
CA LEU A 129 26.83 4.58 -9.88
C LEU A 129 27.09 6.10 -9.88
N VAL A 130 26.61 6.84 -10.87
CA VAL A 130 26.67 8.32 -10.89
C VAL A 130 25.55 8.94 -10.04
N LEU A 131 24.45 8.20 -9.83
CA LEU A 131 23.33 8.62 -8.97
C LEU A 131 23.47 8.14 -7.53
N VAL A 132 24.26 7.10 -7.27
CA VAL A 132 24.57 6.58 -5.92
C VAL A 132 26.07 6.77 -5.67
N PRO A 133 26.49 7.77 -4.88
CA PRO A 133 27.89 7.95 -4.53
C PRO A 133 28.45 6.67 -3.90
N ALA A 134 29.47 6.06 -4.53
CA ALA A 134 30.09 4.82 -4.11
C ALA A 134 30.92 4.93 -2.80
N ASP A 135 30.91 6.09 -2.15
CA ASP A 135 31.70 6.41 -0.96
C ASP A 135 30.84 6.61 0.32
N SER A 136 29.51 6.43 0.27
CA SER A 136 28.68 6.63 1.46
C SER A 136 28.81 5.45 2.44
N SER A 137 29.57 5.67 3.52
CA SER A 137 29.54 4.82 4.72
C SER A 137 28.21 4.95 5.50
N MET A 138 27.38 5.92 5.12
CA MET A 138 26.06 6.18 5.70
C MET A 138 24.99 5.24 5.13
N ALA A 139 24.18 4.65 6.02
CA ALA A 139 22.98 3.91 5.67
C ALA A 139 21.79 4.34 6.54
N LEU A 140 20.64 4.53 5.89
CA LEU A 140 19.35 4.73 6.53
C LEU A 140 18.58 3.40 6.51
N THR A 141 18.17 2.91 7.66
CA THR A 141 17.60 1.56 7.83
C THR A 141 16.46 1.55 8.83
N GLU A 142 15.64 0.49 8.79
CA GLU A 142 14.62 0.19 9.81
C GLU A 142 13.62 1.35 10.02
N ILE A 143 13.17 1.98 8.92
CA ILE A 143 12.11 2.98 8.96
C ILE A 143 10.80 2.26 9.32
N ALA A 144 10.24 2.58 10.47
CA ALA A 144 9.03 1.97 10.99
C ALA A 144 8.27 2.95 11.89
N ILE A 145 6.95 2.78 11.99
CA ILE A 145 6.14 3.50 12.97
C ILE A 145 6.05 2.67 14.24
N ASN A 146 6.23 3.34 15.38
CA ASN A 146 5.95 2.82 16.70
C ASN A 146 4.58 3.34 17.13
N GLU A 147 3.53 2.52 16.94
CA GLU A 147 2.14 2.89 17.21
C GLU A 147 1.93 3.28 18.69
N ASP A 148 2.54 2.57 19.64
CA ASP A 148 2.39 2.87 21.09
C ASP A 148 2.87 4.26 21.52
N ALA A 149 3.76 4.88 20.73
CA ALA A 149 4.41 6.14 21.06
C ALA A 149 4.22 7.21 19.99
N ASP A 150 3.40 6.94 18.97
CA ASP A 150 3.10 7.86 17.87
C ASP A 150 4.35 8.49 17.25
N GLU A 151 5.38 7.69 17.01
CA GLU A 151 6.66 8.16 16.46
C GLU A 151 7.10 7.32 15.26
N ILE A 152 7.64 7.98 14.25
CA ILE A 152 8.46 7.28 13.27
C ILE A 152 9.85 7.09 13.86
N THR A 153 10.36 5.87 13.71
CA THR A 153 11.71 5.52 14.14
C THR A 153 12.51 5.02 12.95
N PHE A 154 13.78 5.37 12.93
CA PHE A 154 14.72 4.91 11.92
C PHE A 154 16.13 4.94 12.48
N TYR A 155 17.00 4.14 11.87
CA TYR A 155 18.41 4.09 12.24
C TYR A 155 19.28 4.67 11.15
N VAL A 156 20.18 5.55 11.58
CA VAL A 156 21.32 6.00 10.80
C VAL A 156 22.54 5.21 11.26
N ARG A 157 23.26 4.62 10.30
CA ARG A 157 24.47 3.86 10.55
C ARG A 157 25.62 4.42 9.71
N GLY A 158 26.82 4.44 10.25
CA GLY A 158 28.02 4.87 9.53
C GLY A 158 29.17 5.23 10.45
N SER A 159 30.34 5.42 9.87
CA SER A 159 31.60 5.67 10.60
C SER A 159 31.90 7.17 10.72
N PHE A 160 30.98 7.92 11.33
CA PHE A 160 31.08 9.36 11.60
C PHE A 160 30.51 9.71 12.98
N ASP A 161 30.85 10.89 13.50
CA ASP A 161 30.58 11.25 14.90
C ASP A 161 29.12 11.65 15.16
N SER A 162 28.48 12.31 14.20
CA SER A 162 27.12 12.82 14.34
C SER A 162 26.38 12.89 13.01
N ALA A 163 25.05 12.78 13.08
CA ALA A 163 24.16 13.00 11.95
C ALA A 163 23.02 13.93 12.34
N THR A 164 22.62 14.77 11.39
CA THR A 164 21.39 15.54 11.41
C THR A 164 20.41 14.88 10.48
N ALA A 165 19.25 14.49 11.01
CA ALA A 165 18.13 14.01 10.22
C ALA A 165 17.09 15.12 10.06
N THR A 166 16.44 15.15 8.92
CA THR A 166 15.31 16.02 8.60
C THR A 166 14.19 15.17 8.01
N ILE A 167 12.94 15.52 8.33
CA ILE A 167 11.78 15.06 7.60
C ILE A 167 11.23 16.25 6.83
N SER A 168 11.02 16.05 5.53
CA SER A 168 10.35 17.02 4.67
C SER A 168 9.00 16.51 4.18
N LEU A 169 8.05 17.42 4.06
CA LEU A 169 6.75 17.22 3.45
C LEU A 169 6.74 18.02 2.14
N ASP A 170 6.62 17.33 1.01
CA ASP A 170 6.62 17.92 -0.34
C ASP A 170 7.81 18.88 -0.59
N GLY A 171 8.97 18.56 0.03
CA GLY A 171 10.21 19.31 -0.08
C GLY A 171 10.42 20.41 0.97
N GLU A 172 9.43 20.68 1.83
CA GLU A 172 9.58 21.61 2.96
C GLU A 172 9.97 20.86 4.23
N THR A 173 11.06 21.27 4.90
CA THR A 173 11.48 20.64 6.15
C THR A 173 10.51 20.98 7.29
N VAL A 174 9.87 19.93 7.82
CA VAL A 174 8.87 20.03 8.89
C VAL A 174 9.39 19.53 10.25
N TRP A 175 10.44 18.72 10.25
CA TRP A 175 11.10 18.26 11.47
C TRP A 175 12.60 18.08 11.26
N SER A 176 13.39 18.28 12.32
CA SER A 176 14.83 18.04 12.34
C SER A 176 15.34 17.68 13.72
N ASP A 177 16.33 16.80 13.78
CA ASP A 177 17.07 16.49 15.00
C ASP A 177 18.52 16.10 14.68
N THR A 178 19.42 16.28 15.64
CA THR A 178 20.85 15.95 15.51
C THR A 178 21.29 15.05 16.65
N LEU A 179 21.82 13.87 16.30
CA LEU A 179 22.29 12.89 17.26
C LEU A 179 23.75 12.52 17.02
N THR A 180 24.48 12.25 18.10
CA THR A 180 25.79 11.61 18.05
C THR A 180 25.64 10.10 17.88
N LEU A 181 26.51 9.48 17.09
CA LEU A 181 26.48 8.04 16.88
C LEU A 181 27.19 7.32 18.03
N SER A 182 26.64 6.18 18.44
CA SER A 182 27.24 5.29 19.44
C SER A 182 27.36 3.88 18.87
N ASN A 183 28.60 3.39 18.72
CA ASN A 183 28.91 2.17 17.98
C ASN A 183 28.40 2.24 16.53
N ASP A 184 28.77 3.31 15.82
CA ASP A 184 28.46 3.55 14.40
C ASP A 184 26.96 3.56 14.07
N ARG A 185 26.12 3.94 15.05
CA ARG A 185 24.66 3.93 14.91
C ARG A 185 23.99 4.97 15.81
N ALA A 186 22.92 5.60 15.31
CA ALA A 186 21.98 6.40 16.07
C ALA A 186 20.54 6.00 15.72
N LYS A 187 19.63 6.03 16.71
CA LYS A 187 18.20 5.82 16.51
C LYS A 187 17.50 7.17 16.62
N PHE A 188 16.91 7.63 15.53
CA PHE A 188 16.06 8.80 15.52
C PHE A 188 14.62 8.43 15.82
N LYS A 189 13.91 9.38 16.42
CA LYS A 189 12.53 9.27 16.90
C LYS A 189 11.86 10.60 16.61
N ALA A 190 11.01 10.64 15.58
CA ALA A 190 10.26 11.83 15.23
C ALA A 190 8.79 11.59 15.60
N PRO A 191 8.22 12.37 16.54
CA PRO A 191 6.79 12.29 16.85
C PRO A 191 5.96 12.65 15.62
N LEU A 192 4.92 11.87 15.30
CA LEU A 192 4.02 12.13 14.18
C LEU A 192 3.36 13.51 14.32
N SER A 193 2.99 13.90 15.54
CA SER A 193 2.40 15.21 15.84
C SER A 193 3.31 16.41 15.54
N ALA A 194 4.61 16.18 15.33
CA ALA A 194 5.55 17.24 14.99
C ALA A 194 5.62 17.53 13.48
N PHE A 195 5.18 16.59 12.62
CA PHE A 195 5.40 16.71 11.17
C PHE A 195 4.28 16.18 10.28
N PHE A 196 3.36 15.36 10.79
CA PHE A 196 2.23 14.86 10.01
C PHE A 196 1.32 16.02 9.62
N ASP A 197 1.02 16.15 8.33
CA ASP A 197 0.11 17.17 7.81
C ASP A 197 -0.70 16.64 6.63
N GLY A 198 -1.34 15.49 6.85
CA GLY A 198 -2.28 14.87 5.92
C GLY A 198 -1.76 13.60 5.24
N ASN A 199 -2.70 12.83 4.71
CA ASN A 199 -2.41 11.51 4.16
C ASN A 199 -1.48 11.55 2.95
N SER A 200 -0.58 10.56 2.87
CA SER A 200 0.28 10.39 1.70
C SER A 200 -0.45 9.93 0.46
N GLN A 201 -1.62 9.31 0.58
CA GLN A 201 -2.37 8.78 -0.55
C GLN A 201 -3.85 9.15 -0.50
N ASP A 202 -4.50 9.17 -1.67
CA ASP A 202 -5.95 9.25 -1.79
C ASP A 202 -6.63 7.87 -1.64
N TYR A 203 -7.96 7.86 -1.75
CA TYR A 203 -8.77 6.63 -1.69
C TYR A 203 -8.49 5.63 -2.83
N ARG A 204 -7.77 6.04 -3.88
CA ARG A 204 -7.34 5.21 -5.02
C ARG A 204 -5.88 4.77 -4.88
N LEU A 205 -5.26 5.06 -3.73
CA LEU A 205 -3.84 4.83 -3.43
C LEU A 205 -2.89 5.64 -4.32
N ALA A 206 -3.37 6.70 -4.97
CA ALA A 206 -2.52 7.63 -5.69
C ALA A 206 -1.79 8.54 -4.69
N SER A 207 -0.51 8.78 -4.91
CA SER A 207 0.28 9.67 -4.04
C SER A 207 -0.26 11.11 -4.07
N MET A 208 -0.40 11.69 -2.87
CA MET A 208 -0.87 13.05 -2.62
C MET A 208 0.25 13.87 -1.98
N ASN A 209 0.73 13.42 -0.81
CA ASN A 209 1.80 14.04 -0.03
C ASN A 209 3.01 13.10 0.06
N SER A 210 4.23 13.63 -0.13
CA SER A 210 5.47 12.85 0.02
C SER A 210 6.22 13.25 1.29
N TYR A 211 6.46 12.27 2.17
CA TYR A 211 7.28 12.45 3.36
C TYR A 211 8.66 11.82 3.14
N LEU A 212 9.70 12.64 3.14
CA LEU A 212 11.07 12.24 2.85
C LEU A 212 11.95 12.40 4.10
N ILE A 213 12.67 11.35 4.47
CA ILE A 213 13.76 11.44 5.44
C ILE A 213 15.04 11.76 4.67
N GLU A 214 15.73 12.81 5.09
CA GLU A 214 17.07 13.15 4.63
C GLU A 214 18.01 13.20 5.83
N VAL A 215 19.23 12.71 5.64
CA VAL A 215 20.25 12.65 6.68
C VAL A 215 21.54 13.20 6.13
N ALA A 216 22.19 14.08 6.89
CA ALA A 216 23.51 14.59 6.61
C ALA A 216 24.43 14.36 7.82
N SER A 217 25.63 13.85 7.59
CA SER A 217 26.65 13.70 8.62
C SER A 217 27.53 14.94 8.70
N ASN A 218 28.32 15.04 9.78
CA ASN A 218 29.29 16.11 9.95
C ASN A 218 30.51 16.03 9.02
N ASP A 219 30.64 14.96 8.23
CA ASP A 219 31.66 14.76 7.21
C ASP A 219 31.08 14.77 5.78
N ASP A 220 29.95 15.46 5.61
CA ASP A 220 29.29 15.75 4.32
C ASP A 220 28.74 14.51 3.57
N GLN A 221 28.57 13.36 4.25
CA GLN A 221 27.84 12.23 3.67
C GLN A 221 26.33 12.45 3.81
N THR A 222 25.57 12.00 2.81
CA THR A 222 24.11 12.16 2.81
C THR A 222 23.39 10.87 2.43
N ALA A 223 22.25 10.61 3.04
CA ALA A 223 21.34 9.54 2.65
C ALA A 223 19.90 10.04 2.72
N SER A 224 19.04 9.51 1.85
CA SER A 224 17.62 9.84 1.83
C SER A 224 16.76 8.60 1.61
N SER A 225 15.56 8.59 2.18
CA SER A 225 14.54 7.59 1.90
C SER A 225 13.16 8.19 2.05
N GLU A 226 12.29 7.90 1.10
CA GLU A 226 10.85 8.17 1.27
C GLU A 226 10.29 7.26 2.36
N ILE A 227 9.43 7.81 3.21
CA ILE A 227 8.65 7.01 4.15
C ILE A 227 7.57 6.31 3.34
N THR A 228 7.43 4.99 3.50
CA THR A 228 6.43 4.20 2.78
C THR A 228 5.06 4.87 2.86
N PRO A 229 4.44 5.29 1.74
CA PRO A 229 3.23 6.11 1.74
C PRO A 229 2.07 5.54 2.58
N SER A 230 1.89 4.22 2.59
CA SER A 230 0.83 3.58 3.36
C SER A 230 0.97 3.72 4.88
N LEU A 231 2.18 3.98 5.39
CA LEU A 231 2.41 4.26 6.81
C LEU A 231 1.94 5.66 7.21
N MET A 232 1.85 6.56 6.22
CA MET A 232 1.48 7.97 6.38
C MET A 232 0.03 8.25 5.96
N ASN A 233 -0.82 7.22 5.88
CA ASN A 233 -2.26 7.40 5.83
C ASN A 233 -2.79 7.26 7.27
N ARG A 234 -3.11 8.38 7.90
CA ARG A 234 -3.49 8.45 9.33
C ARG A 234 -4.81 9.21 9.58
N GLU A 235 -5.29 9.97 8.62
CA GLU A 235 -6.53 10.74 8.73
C GLU A 235 -7.69 9.98 8.07
N ILE A 236 -8.79 9.82 8.81
CA ILE A 236 -10.07 9.34 8.29
C ILE A 236 -10.76 10.50 7.56
N LEU A 237 -10.98 10.32 6.26
CA LEU A 237 -11.56 11.35 5.38
C LEU A 237 -13.02 11.09 5.05
N ASN A 238 -13.50 9.85 5.20
CA ASN A 238 -14.85 9.47 4.85
C ASN A 238 -15.46 8.52 5.89
N SER A 239 -16.76 8.67 6.11
CA SER A 239 -17.58 7.70 6.84
C SER A 239 -18.99 7.63 6.28
N GLY A 240 -19.67 6.52 6.58
CA GLY A 240 -21.07 6.30 6.22
C GLY A 240 -21.74 5.40 7.24
N ALA A 241 -23.06 5.41 7.23
CA ALA A 241 -23.93 4.55 8.02
C ALA A 241 -24.84 3.73 7.11
N ARG A 242 -25.27 2.57 7.60
CA ARG A 242 -26.42 1.83 7.09
C ARG A 242 -27.23 1.31 8.26
N ILE A 243 -28.51 1.09 8.03
CA ILE A 243 -29.46 0.70 9.06
C ILE A 243 -30.26 -0.53 8.64
N SER A 244 -30.65 -1.33 9.62
CA SER A 244 -31.52 -2.48 9.41
C SER A 244 -32.56 -2.58 10.53
N GLU A 245 -33.81 -2.79 10.16
CA GLU A 245 -34.90 -2.97 11.13
C GLU A 245 -34.71 -4.24 11.95
N VAL A 246 -34.84 -4.11 13.26
CA VAL A 246 -35.01 -5.24 14.17
C VAL A 246 -36.49 -5.45 14.39
N LEU A 247 -37.00 -6.61 14.00
CA LEU A 247 -38.42 -6.95 14.13
C LEU A 247 -38.67 -7.82 15.34
N LYS A 248 -39.75 -7.54 16.06
CA LYS A 248 -40.24 -8.36 17.17
C LYS A 248 -41.63 -8.87 16.85
N THR A 249 -41.83 -10.16 17.06
CA THR A 249 -43.13 -10.81 16.86
C THR A 249 -43.68 -11.30 18.18
N GLU A 250 -44.87 -10.83 18.52
CA GLU A 250 -45.58 -11.19 19.75
C GLU A 250 -46.89 -11.91 19.39
N THR A 251 -47.20 -12.99 20.12
CA THR A 251 -48.47 -13.70 19.99
C THR A 251 -49.27 -13.51 21.28
N SER A 252 -50.42 -12.87 21.18
CA SER A 252 -51.36 -12.69 22.28
C SER A 252 -52.69 -13.36 21.92
N GLY A 253 -53.00 -14.48 22.59
CA GLY A 253 -54.16 -15.31 22.26
C GLY A 253 -54.05 -15.92 20.87
N THR A 254 -54.95 -15.52 19.96
CA THR A 254 -54.98 -15.97 18.56
C THR A 254 -54.38 -14.96 17.58
N THR A 255 -53.88 -13.82 18.07
CA THR A 255 -53.35 -12.75 17.23
C THR A 255 -51.83 -12.73 17.31
N THR A 256 -51.18 -12.74 16.15
CA THR A 256 -49.73 -12.56 16.02
C THR A 256 -49.48 -11.22 15.37
N THR A 257 -48.67 -10.38 16.01
CA THR A 257 -48.30 -9.04 15.51
C THR A 257 -46.79 -8.94 15.40
N THR A 258 -46.30 -8.39 14.29
CA THR A 258 -44.88 -8.08 14.08
C THR A 258 -44.70 -6.57 14.00
N SER A 259 -43.85 -6.02 14.86
CA SER A 259 -43.54 -4.59 14.91
C SER A 259 -42.02 -4.36 14.85
N VAL A 260 -41.62 -3.16 14.48
CA VAL A 260 -40.22 -2.72 14.60
C VAL A 260 -39.92 -2.45 16.06
N ASP A 261 -38.89 -3.13 16.58
CA ASP A 261 -38.40 -2.98 17.95
C ASP A 261 -37.22 -2.00 18.04
N GLY A 262 -36.51 -1.79 16.93
CA GLY A 262 -35.40 -0.84 16.84
C GLY A 262 -34.62 -0.95 15.55
N LEU A 263 -33.40 -0.39 15.54
CA LEU A 263 -32.48 -0.42 14.39
C LEU A 263 -31.11 -0.96 14.79
N ILE A 264 -30.58 -1.87 13.99
CA ILE A 264 -29.13 -2.10 13.94
C ILE A 264 -28.55 -0.97 13.10
N VAL A 265 -27.48 -0.33 13.59
CA VAL A 265 -26.73 0.67 12.85
C VAL A 265 -25.31 0.15 12.69
N GLU A 266 -24.84 0.15 11.46
CA GLU A 266 -23.45 -0.14 11.13
C GLU A 266 -22.82 1.10 10.51
N SER A 267 -21.53 1.30 10.75
CA SER A 267 -20.76 2.38 10.14
C SER A 267 -19.53 1.85 9.43
N ILE A 268 -19.17 2.49 8.34
CA ILE A 268 -17.92 2.28 7.61
C ILE A 268 -17.13 3.58 7.62
N MET A 269 -15.82 3.50 7.72
CA MET A 269 -14.94 4.67 7.86
C MET A 269 -13.55 4.37 7.30
N GLY A 270 -12.92 5.39 6.72
CA GLY A 270 -11.59 5.30 6.12
C GLY A 270 -11.47 6.30 4.97
N MET A 271 -10.87 5.86 3.86
CA MET A 271 -10.87 6.62 2.61
C MET A 271 -11.66 5.86 1.54
N PHE A 272 -12.63 6.52 0.94
CA PHE A 272 -13.43 5.97 -0.15
C PHE A 272 -13.96 7.06 -1.08
N ALA A 273 -14.57 6.66 -2.19
CA ALA A 273 -14.96 7.60 -3.24
C ALA A 273 -15.98 8.65 -2.74
N PRO A 274 -15.89 9.92 -3.17
CA PRO A 274 -16.76 10.99 -2.69
C PRO A 274 -18.22 10.90 -3.19
N GLY A 275 -18.53 9.99 -4.12
CA GLY A 275 -19.87 9.77 -4.66
C GLY A 275 -20.71 8.77 -3.86
N GLU A 276 -20.19 8.28 -2.74
CA GLU A 276 -20.79 7.22 -1.96
C GLU A 276 -21.77 7.81 -0.95
N GLY A 277 -22.95 7.21 -0.80
CA GLY A 277 -24.01 7.77 0.03
C GLY A 277 -25.14 6.80 0.37
N PRO A 278 -26.15 7.29 1.13
CA PRO A 278 -27.28 6.47 1.53
C PRO A 278 -28.11 6.06 0.31
N GLN A 279 -28.70 4.87 0.40
CA GLN A 279 -29.63 4.30 -0.57
C GLN A 279 -30.93 3.91 0.14
N ASP A 280 -32.00 3.77 -0.65
CA ASP A 280 -33.28 3.33 -0.11
C ASP A 280 -33.16 1.99 0.62
N ASN A 281 -34.08 1.75 1.54
CA ASN A 281 -34.11 0.58 2.43
C ASN A 281 -33.00 0.57 3.49
N GLY A 282 -32.48 1.73 3.86
CA GLY A 282 -31.47 1.84 4.91
C GLY A 282 -30.07 1.45 4.47
N GLU A 283 -29.85 1.27 3.18
CA GLU A 283 -28.59 0.80 2.61
C GLU A 283 -27.61 1.95 2.34
N HIS A 284 -26.38 1.61 1.96
CA HIS A 284 -25.38 2.58 1.50
C HIS A 284 -24.70 2.03 0.25
N SER A 285 -24.32 2.90 -0.69
CA SER A 285 -23.63 2.49 -1.92
C SER A 285 -22.23 1.90 -1.67
N MET A 286 -21.68 2.07 -0.47
CA MET A 286 -20.32 1.69 -0.11
C MET A 286 -20.22 0.19 0.12
N THR A 287 -19.18 -0.41 -0.44
CA THR A 287 -18.86 -1.83 -0.24
C THR A 287 -17.49 -1.98 0.40
N ASN A 288 -17.24 -3.09 1.08
CA ASN A 288 -15.92 -3.36 1.67
C ASN A 288 -14.78 -3.37 0.63
N LEU A 289 -15.07 -3.59 -0.66
CA LEU A 289 -14.07 -3.56 -1.74
C LEU A 289 -13.69 -2.14 -2.18
N GLY A 290 -14.57 -1.16 -1.94
CA GLY A 290 -14.34 0.25 -2.24
C GLY A 290 -13.65 1.01 -1.10
N LEU A 291 -13.46 0.36 0.05
CA LEU A 291 -12.85 0.94 1.23
C LEU A 291 -11.32 0.79 1.16
N THR A 292 -10.61 1.90 1.38
CA THR A 292 -9.23 1.86 1.85
C THR A 292 -9.23 2.07 3.37
N PRO A 293 -8.98 1.01 4.17
CA PRO A 293 -8.87 1.15 5.61
C PRO A 293 -7.66 2.00 5.99
N VAL A 294 -7.81 2.80 7.03
CA VAL A 294 -6.76 3.64 7.60
C VAL A 294 -6.47 3.10 8.98
N SER A 295 -5.23 2.66 9.21
CA SER A 295 -4.77 2.19 10.51
C SER A 295 -4.25 3.38 11.29
N SER A 296 -5.07 3.95 12.16
CA SER A 296 -4.75 5.15 12.92
C SER A 296 -5.65 5.28 14.14
N ASP A 297 -5.30 6.23 15.00
CA ASP A 297 -6.01 6.48 16.24
C ASP A 297 -7.00 7.62 16.08
N TYR A 298 -8.22 7.38 16.52
CA TYR A 298 -9.32 8.34 16.45
C TYR A 298 -10.45 7.93 17.39
N THR A 299 -11.37 8.86 17.62
CA THR A 299 -12.65 8.57 18.27
C THR A 299 -13.81 8.72 17.32
N MET A 300 -14.87 7.95 17.52
CA MET A 300 -16.12 8.11 16.78
C MET A 300 -17.36 8.09 17.69
N GLN A 301 -18.42 8.76 17.25
CA GLN A 301 -19.72 8.75 17.92
C GLN A 301 -20.85 8.80 16.89
N LEU A 302 -21.85 7.94 17.06
CA LEU A 302 -23.11 8.05 16.35
C LEU A 302 -24.03 9.04 17.06
N ARG A 303 -24.67 9.91 16.29
CA ARG A 303 -25.80 10.74 16.74
C ARG A 303 -26.99 10.51 15.82
N ILE A 304 -28.15 10.23 16.39
CA ILE A 304 -29.40 10.18 15.62
C ILE A 304 -30.12 11.50 15.83
N LYS A 305 -30.49 12.15 14.74
CA LYS A 305 -31.12 13.46 14.74
C LYS A 305 -32.45 13.45 14.01
N LYS A 306 -33.36 14.30 14.48
CA LYS A 306 -34.60 14.62 13.80
C LYS A 306 -34.86 16.11 13.90
N SER A 307 -35.25 16.75 12.80
CA SER A 307 -35.51 18.20 12.75
C SER A 307 -34.37 19.07 13.32
N GLY A 308 -33.12 18.60 13.20
CA GLY A 308 -31.92 19.26 13.73
C GLY A 308 -31.61 19.02 15.21
N SER A 309 -32.51 18.40 15.97
CA SER A 309 -32.30 17.99 17.38
C SER A 309 -31.65 16.60 17.43
N THR A 310 -30.77 16.38 18.41
CA THR A 310 -30.18 15.05 18.68
C THR A 310 -31.09 14.28 19.63
N GLU A 311 -31.69 13.21 19.12
CA GLU A 311 -32.58 12.31 19.86
C GLU A 311 -31.80 11.20 20.58
N TYR A 312 -30.69 10.77 20.00
CA TYR A 312 -29.82 9.76 20.60
C TYR A 312 -28.34 10.04 20.31
N SER A 313 -27.48 9.65 21.24
CA SER A 313 -26.03 9.62 21.05
C SER A 313 -25.48 8.31 21.60
N SER A 314 -24.67 7.63 20.80
CA SER A 314 -23.96 6.45 21.26
C SER A 314 -22.88 6.83 22.29
N PRO A 315 -22.41 5.85 23.08
CA PRO A 315 -21.10 5.94 23.71
C PRO A 315 -20.02 6.31 22.67
N ILE A 316 -18.96 6.96 23.14
CA ILE A 316 -17.76 7.18 22.31
C ILE A 316 -17.09 5.83 22.09
N ILE A 317 -16.75 5.58 20.83
CA ILE A 317 -15.94 4.44 20.41
C ILE A 317 -14.52 4.97 20.19
N THR A 318 -13.54 4.31 20.79
CA THR A 318 -12.12 4.59 20.59
C THR A 318 -11.55 3.58 19.61
N VAL A 319 -10.79 4.05 18.63
CA VAL A 319 -10.09 3.21 17.67
C VAL A 319 -8.59 3.38 17.88
N ASP A 320 -7.91 2.25 18.03
CA ASP A 320 -6.44 2.12 18.09
C ASP A 320 -6.01 1.30 16.87
N GLY A 321 -5.34 1.94 15.91
CA GLY A 321 -5.06 1.37 14.60
C GLY A 321 -6.33 0.97 13.82
N LEU A 322 -6.74 -0.29 13.94
CA LEU A 322 -7.98 -0.84 13.33
C LEU A 322 -8.93 -1.47 14.35
N ASP A 323 -8.58 -1.42 15.64
CA ASP A 323 -9.31 -2.01 16.75
C ASP A 323 -10.24 -0.98 17.39
N ALA A 324 -11.53 -1.12 17.15
CA ALA A 324 -12.55 -0.30 17.78
C ALA A 324 -12.97 -0.92 19.11
N THR A 325 -13.09 -0.09 20.16
CA THR A 325 -13.56 -0.49 21.49
C THR A 325 -14.53 0.54 22.07
N TRP A 326 -15.50 0.08 22.85
CA TRP A 326 -16.49 0.96 23.48
C TRP A 326 -17.06 0.36 24.77
N THR A 327 -17.71 1.22 25.55
CA THR A 327 -18.54 0.78 26.68
C THR A 327 -19.95 0.47 26.19
N SER A 328 -20.47 -0.70 26.55
CA SER A 328 -21.88 -1.05 26.32
C SER A 328 -22.65 -1.08 27.63
N ALA A 329 -23.89 -0.57 27.60
CA ALA A 329 -24.84 -0.64 28.71
C ALA A 329 -25.57 -2.00 28.76
N VAL A 330 -25.46 -2.80 27.70
CA VAL A 330 -26.05 -4.14 27.57
C VAL A 330 -24.95 -5.20 27.48
N SER A 331 -25.33 -6.47 27.41
CA SER A 331 -24.40 -7.60 27.39
C SER A 331 -23.86 -7.95 26.00
N GLY A 332 -23.91 -7.03 25.03
CA GLY A 332 -23.46 -7.27 23.66
C GLY A 332 -21.96 -7.03 23.46
N SER A 333 -21.55 -6.90 22.19
CA SER A 333 -20.14 -6.69 21.83
C SER A 333 -19.61 -5.36 22.34
N LYS A 334 -18.32 -5.34 22.71
CA LYS A 334 -17.60 -4.15 23.20
C LYS A 334 -16.40 -3.79 22.34
N SER A 335 -16.28 -4.46 21.19
CA SER A 335 -15.18 -4.26 20.26
C SER A 335 -15.55 -4.70 18.84
N GLY A 336 -14.82 -4.18 17.86
CA GLY A 336 -14.93 -4.58 16.46
C GLY A 336 -13.71 -4.12 15.64
N LYS A 337 -13.75 -4.34 14.33
CA LYS A 337 -12.70 -3.92 13.39
C LYS A 337 -13.24 -2.88 12.41
N THR A 338 -12.39 -1.91 12.04
CA THR A 338 -12.76 -0.79 11.15
C THR A 338 -12.36 -1.02 9.69
N ASN A 339 -11.96 -2.26 9.33
CA ASN A 339 -11.64 -2.65 7.96
C ASN A 339 -12.87 -3.01 7.11
N GLY A 340 -14.05 -2.49 7.48
CA GLY A 340 -15.34 -2.74 6.84
C GLY A 340 -16.47 -2.14 7.66
N TRP A 341 -17.69 -2.65 7.46
CA TRP A 341 -18.85 -2.29 8.27
C TRP A 341 -18.69 -2.75 9.73
N LEU A 342 -18.69 -1.78 10.63
CA LEU A 342 -18.64 -1.94 12.07
C LEU A 342 -20.05 -1.78 12.66
N GLY A 343 -20.57 -2.82 13.31
CA GLY A 343 -21.78 -2.70 14.12
C GLY A 343 -21.57 -1.78 15.32
N LEU A 344 -22.48 -0.82 15.50
CA LEU A 344 -22.38 0.21 16.53
C LEU A 344 -23.10 -0.21 17.82
N PRO A 345 -22.67 0.32 18.99
CA PRO A 345 -23.32 0.05 20.26
C PRO A 345 -24.78 0.48 20.29
N GLY A 346 -25.58 -0.35 20.93
CA GLY A 346 -27.03 -0.19 21.04
C GLY A 346 -27.50 -0.05 22.48
N THR A 347 -28.83 -0.02 22.64
CA THR A 347 -29.51 0.04 23.94
C THR A 347 -30.20 -1.28 24.30
N ALA A 348 -30.23 -2.24 23.38
CA ALA A 348 -30.78 -3.59 23.55
C ALA A 348 -29.97 -4.62 22.75
N THR A 349 -30.24 -5.91 22.97
CA THR A 349 -29.61 -7.03 22.25
C THR A 349 -30.65 -7.97 21.65
N ASP A 350 -30.43 -8.42 20.42
CA ASP A 350 -31.28 -9.42 19.78
C ASP A 350 -31.00 -10.85 20.34
N SER A 351 -31.66 -11.86 19.78
CA SER A 351 -31.47 -13.25 20.18
C SER A 351 -30.09 -13.83 19.85
N LEU A 352 -29.32 -13.16 18.98
CA LEU A 352 -27.95 -13.48 18.60
C LEU A 352 -26.90 -12.68 19.41
N ASN A 353 -27.35 -11.86 20.37
CA ASN A 353 -26.55 -10.88 21.13
C ASN A 353 -25.95 -9.75 20.27
N THR A 354 -26.52 -9.48 19.10
CA THR A 354 -26.23 -8.29 18.32
C THR A 354 -26.87 -7.09 19.00
N GLU A 355 -26.10 -6.04 19.24
CA GLU A 355 -26.65 -4.80 19.79
C GLU A 355 -27.46 -4.05 18.74
N TYR A 356 -28.55 -3.45 19.18
CA TYR A 356 -29.36 -2.55 18.36
C TYR A 356 -29.90 -1.41 19.22
N ILE A 357 -30.26 -0.30 18.59
CA ILE A 357 -30.84 0.85 19.25
C ILE A 357 -32.35 0.63 19.29
N GLN A 358 -32.90 0.47 20.50
CA GLN A 358 -34.33 0.26 20.69
C GLN A 358 -35.11 1.50 20.24
N LYS A 359 -36.25 1.30 19.57
CA LYS A 359 -37.12 2.36 19.02
C LYS A 359 -37.36 3.49 20.03
N ASP A 360 -37.73 3.15 21.26
CA ASP A 360 -38.04 4.11 22.32
C ASP A 360 -36.86 4.99 22.76
N SER A 361 -35.63 4.67 22.33
CA SER A 361 -34.43 5.44 22.65
C SER A 361 -34.22 6.66 21.75
N PHE A 362 -34.89 6.74 20.58
CA PHE A 362 -34.65 7.81 19.61
C PHE A 362 -35.87 8.20 18.76
N TYR A 363 -36.85 7.31 18.61
CA TYR A 363 -37.96 7.51 17.66
C TYR A 363 -39.12 8.25 18.34
N ASP A 364 -39.48 9.43 17.82
CA ASP A 364 -40.56 10.27 18.32
C ASP A 364 -41.74 10.41 17.34
N GLY A 365 -41.77 9.57 16.29
CA GLY A 365 -42.80 9.57 15.25
C GLY A 365 -42.22 9.54 13.84
N ALA A 366 -43.08 9.47 12.84
CA ALA A 366 -42.64 9.43 11.45
C ALA A 366 -41.87 10.71 11.06
N GLY A 367 -40.93 10.58 10.13
CA GLY A 367 -40.14 11.70 9.62
C GLY A 367 -38.76 11.27 9.12
N CYS A 368 -38.04 12.25 8.58
CA CYS A 368 -36.64 12.09 8.18
C CYS A 368 -35.72 12.11 9.41
N TYR A 369 -34.98 11.02 9.61
CA TYR A 369 -33.96 10.89 10.65
C TYR A 369 -32.57 10.85 10.03
N THR A 370 -31.65 11.63 10.58
CA THR A 370 -30.24 11.67 10.16
C THR A 370 -29.37 10.93 11.15
N PHE A 371 -28.59 9.99 10.64
CA PHE A 371 -27.55 9.26 11.36
C PHE A 371 -26.23 9.96 11.07
N GLU A 372 -25.77 10.76 12.03
CA GLU A 372 -24.48 11.45 11.98
C GLU A 372 -23.38 10.57 12.59
N ILE A 373 -22.34 10.28 11.81
CA ILE A 373 -21.10 9.71 12.32
C ILE A 373 -20.12 10.85 12.50
N VAL A 374 -19.73 11.10 13.74
CA VAL A 374 -18.76 12.13 14.11
C VAL A 374 -17.45 11.44 14.43
N ILE A 375 -16.41 11.71 13.65
CA ILE A 375 -15.05 11.21 13.85
C ILE A 375 -14.16 12.36 14.29
N THR A 376 -13.33 12.13 15.30
CA THR A 376 -12.26 13.05 15.72
C THR A 376 -10.94 12.33 15.55
N ASN A 377 -10.19 12.72 14.52
CA ASN A 377 -8.88 12.18 14.20
C ASN A 377 -7.80 12.73 15.14
N ASP A 378 -6.88 11.89 15.57
CA ASP A 378 -5.71 12.33 16.34
C ASP A 378 -4.64 12.93 15.42
N PHE A 379 -4.57 12.45 14.16
CA PHE A 379 -3.73 12.98 13.10
C PHE A 379 -4.57 13.48 11.92
N TYR A 380 -4.38 14.74 11.53
CA TYR A 380 -5.15 15.38 10.46
C TYR A 380 -4.35 16.45 9.73
N ALA A 381 -4.74 16.72 8.47
CA ALA A 381 -4.13 17.79 7.68
C ALA A 381 -4.35 19.17 8.31
N GLY A 382 -3.30 19.97 8.36
CA GLY A 382 -3.27 21.28 9.00
C GLY A 382 -3.09 21.22 10.52
N MET A 383 -2.70 20.10 11.13
CA MET A 383 -2.48 20.00 12.58
C MET A 383 -1.16 20.65 13.03
N THR A 384 -0.19 20.76 12.12
CA THR A 384 1.13 21.37 12.40
C THR A 384 1.21 22.85 11.98
N ASP A 385 0.27 23.31 11.15
CA ASP A 385 0.18 24.72 10.76
C ASP A 385 -0.52 25.56 11.84
N SER A 386 0.25 26.45 12.47
CA SER A 386 -0.26 27.40 13.47
C SER A 386 -1.37 28.35 12.97
N GLY A 387 -1.50 28.53 11.65
CA GLY A 387 -2.55 29.34 11.02
C GLY A 387 -3.81 28.55 10.63
N SER A 388 -3.79 27.23 10.77
CA SER A 388 -4.89 26.35 10.38
C SER A 388 -6.09 26.44 11.33
N SER A 389 -7.29 26.31 10.77
CA SER A 389 -8.53 26.16 11.52
C SER A 389 -9.03 24.71 11.55
N ALA A 390 -8.23 23.75 11.07
CA ALA A 390 -8.59 22.34 11.08
C ALA A 390 -8.69 21.83 12.52
N THR A 391 -9.68 20.98 12.77
CA THR A 391 -9.94 20.44 14.11
C THR A 391 -9.80 18.92 14.17
N GLY A 392 -9.46 18.27 13.06
CA GLY A 392 -9.50 16.82 12.91
C GLY A 392 -10.90 16.20 12.98
N ILE A 393 -11.95 17.03 13.06
CA ILE A 393 -13.34 16.56 13.19
C ILE A 393 -13.95 16.43 11.81
N MET A 394 -14.43 15.23 11.50
CA MET A 394 -15.20 14.92 10.31
C MET A 394 -16.59 14.44 10.71
N VAL A 395 -17.61 14.88 9.97
CA VAL A 395 -19.00 14.49 10.18
C VAL A 395 -19.58 14.00 8.88
N SER A 396 -20.07 12.75 8.86
CA SER A 396 -20.91 12.24 7.77
C SER A 396 -22.37 12.18 8.22
N SER A 397 -23.29 12.45 7.30
CA SER A 397 -24.72 12.43 7.56
C SER A 397 -25.42 11.55 6.55
N ASN A 398 -26.14 10.53 7.02
CA ASN A 398 -26.98 9.67 6.19
C ASN A 398 -28.41 9.73 6.73
N SER A 399 -29.39 10.04 5.89
CA SER A 399 -30.78 10.17 6.37
C SER A 399 -31.76 9.29 5.61
N TRP A 400 -32.75 8.82 6.35
CA TRP A 400 -33.85 8.03 5.82
C TRP A 400 -35.16 8.45 6.48
N GLU A 401 -36.24 8.38 5.71
CA GLU A 401 -37.59 8.50 6.21
C GLU A 401 -37.93 7.24 7.01
N LEU A 402 -38.26 7.41 8.29
CA LEU A 402 -38.65 6.31 9.16
C LEU A 402 -40.14 6.44 9.50
N ASP A 403 -40.94 5.42 9.17
CA ASP A 403 -42.30 5.25 9.69
C ASP A 403 -42.50 3.84 10.22
N PHE A 404 -42.15 3.64 11.49
CA PHE A 404 -42.30 2.34 12.17
C PHE A 404 -43.75 1.96 12.48
N ASN A 405 -44.71 2.85 12.23
CA ASN A 405 -46.12 2.61 12.47
C ASN A 405 -46.88 2.27 11.16
N ALA A 406 -46.26 2.49 9.99
CA ALA A 406 -46.81 2.05 8.73
C ALA A 406 -46.90 0.52 8.62
N ASP A 407 -47.83 0.06 7.79
CA ASP A 407 -47.99 -1.36 7.46
C ASP A 407 -46.69 -1.91 6.88
N SER A 408 -46.33 -3.15 7.24
CA SER A 408 -45.05 -3.77 6.84
C SER A 408 -44.83 -3.82 5.33
N ASN A 409 -45.91 -3.84 4.54
CA ASN A 409 -45.83 -3.86 3.07
C ASN A 409 -45.61 -2.47 2.44
N GLN A 410 -45.66 -1.41 3.27
CA GLN A 410 -45.50 -0.02 2.87
C GLN A 410 -44.32 0.67 3.57
N ARG A 411 -43.66 0.00 4.52
CA ARG A 411 -42.44 0.51 5.15
C ARG A 411 -41.28 0.44 4.17
N THR A 412 -40.98 1.58 3.56
CA THR A 412 -39.76 1.83 2.80
C THR A 412 -38.95 2.90 3.52
N MET A 413 -37.68 2.60 3.82
CA MET A 413 -36.73 3.60 4.36
C MET A 413 -36.16 4.39 3.18
N GLU A 414 -36.95 5.32 2.65
CA GLU A 414 -36.54 6.16 1.51
C GLU A 414 -35.49 7.19 1.95
N VAL A 415 -34.54 7.49 1.08
CA VAL A 415 -33.54 8.53 1.36
C VAL A 415 -34.21 9.91 1.45
N CYS A 416 -33.79 10.67 2.45
CA CYS A 416 -34.10 12.08 2.66
C CYS A 416 -32.81 12.81 3.13
#